data_AF-A0A7K1XWB5-F1
#
_entry.id   AF-A0A7K1XWB5-F1
#
_cell.length_a   1.000
_cell.length_b   1.000
_cell.length_c   1.000
_cell.angle_alpha   90.00
_cell.angle_beta   90.00
_cell.angle_gamma   90.00
#
_symmetry.space_group_name_H-M   'P 1'
#
loop_
_entity.id
_entity.type
_entity.pdbx_description
1 polymer ?
#
loop_
_entity_poly.entity_id
_entity_poly.type
_entity_poly.pdbx_seq_one_letter_code
_entity_poly.pdbx_strand_id
1 'polypeptide(L)' 'MENNTLLGALTKLPELLAAFDKRVGPYCGHTSTTKGITLKTPGGSLFLYHSFIHKLIHQPEEVNNEELKSLLVHFH' A
#
# COMPACT_ATOMS: atom_id res chain seq x y z
N MET A 1 -7.60 -20.66 -0.67
CA MET A 1 -7.96 -19.43 0.09
C MET A 1 -6.76 -18.48 -0.01
N GLU A 2 -6.61 -17.70 -1.08
CA GLU A 2 -5.45 -16.78 -1.25
C GLU A 2 -5.86 -15.32 -1.50
N ASN A 3 -7.08 -15.05 -1.98
CA ASN A 3 -7.55 -13.68 -2.24
C ASN A 3 -7.75 -12.81 -0.98
N ASN A 4 -7.80 -13.40 0.22
CA ASN A 4 -8.03 -12.64 1.46
C ASN A 4 -6.76 -11.94 1.98
N THR A 5 -5.56 -12.44 1.67
CA THR A 5 -4.31 -11.92 2.25
C THR A 5 -3.83 -10.67 1.53
N LEU A 6 -3.85 -10.67 0.19
CA LEU A 6 -3.48 -9.52 -0.63
C LEU A 6 -4.45 -8.34 -0.40
N LEU A 7 -5.76 -8.59 -0.51
CA LEU A 7 -6.75 -7.54 -0.31
C LEU A 7 -6.65 -6.96 1.10
N GLY A 8 -6.48 -7.80 2.13
CA GLY A 8 -6.31 -7.36 3.50
C GLY A 8 -5.06 -6.47 3.71
N ALA A 9 -3.95 -6.82 3.07
CA ALA A 9 -2.73 -6.01 3.09
C ALA A 9 -2.95 -4.65 2.40
N LEU A 10 -3.58 -4.64 1.22
CA LEU A 10 -3.86 -3.43 0.46
C LEU A 10 -4.91 -2.53 1.13
N THR A 11 -5.86 -3.07 1.88
CA THR A 11 -6.83 -2.27 2.65
C THR A 11 -6.18 -1.60 3.87
N LYS A 12 -5.22 -2.27 4.52
CA LYS A 12 -4.52 -1.74 5.71
C LYS A 12 -3.46 -0.71 5.38
N LEU A 13 -2.80 -0.82 4.24
CA LEU A 13 -1.71 0.09 3.88
C LEU A 13 -2.12 1.57 3.84
N PRO A 14 -3.24 1.98 3.21
CA PRO A 14 -3.72 3.36 3.28
C PRO A 14 -3.97 3.85 4.70
N GLU A 15 -4.44 2.99 5.60
CA GLU A 15 -4.67 3.35 7.01
C GLU A 15 -3.33 3.65 7.71
N LEU A 16 -2.31 2.83 7.47
CA LEU A 16 -0.95 3.05 7.99
C LEU A 16 -0.34 4.33 7.41
N LEU A 17 -0.52 4.59 6.12
CA LEU A 17 -0.03 5.79 5.44
C LEU A 17 -0.77 7.06 5.90
N ALA A 18 -2.08 6.96 6.17
CA ALA A 18 -2.90 8.06 6.66
C ALA A 18 -2.47 8.57 8.04
N ALA A 19 -1.77 7.76 8.83
CA ALA A 19 -1.14 8.19 10.08
C ALA A 19 -0.03 9.23 9.87
N PHE A 20 0.60 9.25 8.68
CA PHE A 20 1.65 10.20 8.30
C PHE A 20 1.12 11.31 7.40
N ASP A 21 0.21 10.99 6.47
CA ASP A 21 -0.40 11.96 5.57
C ASP A 21 -1.90 11.70 5.41
N LYS A 22 -2.71 12.55 6.04
CA LYS A 22 -4.18 12.46 6.00
C LYS A 22 -4.78 12.59 4.59
N ARG A 23 -4.01 13.09 3.60
CA ARG A 23 -4.48 13.19 2.22
C ARG A 23 -4.72 11.84 1.59
N VAL A 24 -3.98 10.80 1.99
CA VAL A 24 -4.08 9.46 1.39
C VAL A 24 -5.52 8.97 1.41
N GLY A 25 -6.21 9.03 2.55
CA GLY A 25 -7.58 8.55 2.67
C GLY A 25 -7.69 7.02 2.59
N PRO A 26 -8.93 6.46 2.63
CA PRO A 26 -9.15 5.02 2.66
C PRO A 26 -8.83 4.33 1.33
N TYR A 27 -8.73 3.01 1.37
CA TYR A 27 -8.64 2.18 0.17
C TYR A 27 -9.88 2.34 -0.74
N CYS A 28 -9.67 2.58 -2.03
CA CYS A 28 -10.74 2.66 -3.05
C CYS A 28 -10.61 1.63 -4.17
N GLY A 29 -9.55 0.83 -4.18
CA GLY A 29 -9.30 -0.13 -5.24
C GLY A 29 -7.82 -0.25 -5.56
N HIS A 30 -7.51 -1.14 -6.49
CA HIS A 30 -6.17 -1.24 -7.04
C HIS A 30 -6.20 -1.74 -8.48
N THR A 31 -5.11 -1.50 -9.21
CA THR A 31 -4.84 -2.14 -10.49
C THR A 31 -3.52 -2.88 -10.41
N SER A 32 -3.51 -4.13 -10.87
CA SER A 32 -2.31 -4.96 -10.88
C SER A 32 -1.67 -4.97 -12.27
N THR A 33 -0.35 -4.87 -12.31
CA THR A 33 0.47 -4.95 -13.52
C THR A 33 1.61 -5.93 -13.31
N THR A 34 2.33 -6.26 -14.37
CA THR A 34 3.53 -7.10 -14.29
C THR A 34 4.63 -6.49 -13.42
N LYS A 35 4.66 -5.15 -13.26
CA LYS A 35 5.68 -4.44 -12.48
C LYS A 35 5.33 -4.27 -11.00
N GLY A 36 4.03 -4.32 -10.67
CA GLY A 36 3.55 -4.02 -9.33
C GLY A 36 2.06 -3.67 -9.31
N ILE A 37 1.60 -3.12 -8.18
CA ILE A 37 0.20 -2.75 -7.95
C ILE A 37 0.11 -1.25 -7.75
N THR A 38 -0.81 -0.60 -8.47
CA THR A 38 -1.22 0.77 -8.17
C THR A 38 -2.41 0.73 -7.23
N LEU A 39 -2.20 1.16 -5.99
CA LEU A 39 -3.21 1.40 -4.98
C LEU A 39 -3.94 2.71 -5.28
N LYS A 40 -5.26 2.72 -5.19
CA LYS A 40 -6.09 3.91 -5.42
C LYS A 40 -6.78 4.31 -4.13
N THR A 41 -6.76 5.59 -3.84
CA THR A 41 -7.44 6.20 -2.70
C THR A 41 -8.11 7.52 -3.14
N PRO A 42 -8.94 8.17 -2.31
CA PRO A 42 -9.54 9.46 -2.68
C PRO A 42 -8.51 10.58 -2.85
N GLY A 43 -7.37 10.46 -2.16
CA GLY A 43 -6.30 11.43 -2.20
C GLY A 43 -5.42 11.35 -3.44
N GLY A 44 -5.41 10.21 -4.14
CA GLY A 44 -4.43 9.95 -5.18
C GLY A 44 -4.18 8.45 -5.39
N SER A 45 -3.05 8.15 -6.00
CA SER A 45 -2.62 6.78 -6.29
C SER A 45 -1.18 6.55 -5.81
N LEU A 46 -0.91 5.32 -5.39
CA LEU A 46 0.41 4.88 -4.94
C LEU A 46 0.84 3.63 -5.70
N PHE A 47 1.97 3.68 -6.37
CA PHE A 47 2.55 2.50 -7.00
C PHE A 47 3.41 1.71 -6.00
N LEU A 48 3.16 0.40 -5.92
CA LEU A 48 3.82 -0.54 -5.03
C LEU A 48 4.49 -1.64 -5.85
N TYR A 49 5.79 -1.85 -5.62
CA TYR A 49 6.51 -2.96 -6.23
C TYR A 49 6.09 -4.30 -5.60
N HIS A 50 6.16 -5.38 -6.38
CA HIS A 50 5.86 -6.74 -5.91
C HIS A 50 6.69 -7.17 -4.70
N SER A 51 7.95 -6.72 -4.61
CA SER A 51 8.80 -6.96 -3.43
C SER A 51 8.21 -6.36 -2.15
N PHE A 52 7.73 -5.12 -2.22
CA PHE A 52 7.09 -4.47 -1.08
C PHE A 52 5.77 -5.14 -0.72
N ILE A 53 4.94 -5.49 -1.71
CA ILE A 53 3.66 -6.17 -1.48
C ILE A 53 3.90 -7.55 -0.83
N HIS A 54 4.89 -8.30 -1.31
CA HIS A 54 5.27 -9.58 -0.73
C HIS A 54 5.72 -9.39 0.73
N LYS A 55 6.55 -8.39 1.02
CA LYS A 55 6.96 -8.05 2.38
C LYS A 55 5.76 -7.68 3.26
N LEU A 56 4.85 -6.84 2.76
CA LEU A 56 3.64 -6.42 3.46
C LEU A 56 2.71 -7.60 3.81
N ILE A 57 2.64 -8.63 2.96
CA ILE A 57 1.79 -9.81 3.17
C ILE A 57 2.45 -10.83 4.10
N HIS A 58 3.74 -11.12 3.88
CA HIS A 58 4.42 -12.25 4.54
C HIS A 58 5.26 -11.84 5.76
N GLN A 59 5.67 -10.57 5.84
CA GLN A 59 6.54 -10.03 6.88
C GLN A 59 6.08 -8.60 7.27
N PRO A 60 4.80 -8.40 7.65
CA PRO A 60 4.26 -7.09 7.96
C PRO A 60 4.99 -6.37 9.11
N GLU A 61 5.57 -7.12 10.05
CA GLU A 61 6.38 -6.61 11.15
C GLU A 61 7.70 -5.96 10.70
N GLU A 62 8.20 -6.29 9.50
CA GLU A 62 9.40 -5.69 8.94
C GLU A 62 9.13 -4.40 8.18
N VAL A 63 7.85 -4.07 7.91
CA VAL A 63 7.46 -2.82 7.26
C VAL A 63 7.54 -1.70 8.29
N ASN A 64 8.55 -0.86 8.17
CA ASN A 64 8.83 0.19 9.14
C ASN A 64 8.33 1.57 8.70
N ASN A 65 8.36 2.53 9.62
CA ASN A 65 7.90 3.90 9.38
C ASN A 65 8.71 4.63 8.30
N GLU A 66 9.98 4.30 8.09
CA GLU A 66 10.80 4.94 7.04
C GLU A 66 10.39 4.48 5.65
N GLU A 67 10.11 3.19 5.47
CA GLU A 67 9.56 2.66 4.22
C GLU A 67 8.20 3.29 3.91
N LEU A 68 7.30 3.37 4.91
CA LEU A 68 6.00 4.01 4.74
C LEU A 68 6.12 5.50 4.34
N LYS A 69 7.03 6.24 4.97
CA LYS A 69 7.31 7.63 4.60
C LYS A 69 7.91 7.75 3.20
N SER A 70 8.79 6.82 2.81
CA SER A 70 9.37 6.79 1.46
C SER A 70 8.31 6.57 0.39
N LEU A 71 7.28 5.75 0.67
CA LEU A 71 6.16 5.55 -0.26
C LEU A 71 5.38 6.84 -0.50
N LEU A 72 5.20 7.66 0.53
CA LEU A 72 4.46 8.93 0.44
C LEU A 72 5.14 9.96 -0.47
N VAL A 73 6.46 9.87 -0.67
CA VAL A 73 7.21 10.74 -1.61
C VAL A 73 6.72 10.53 -3.05
N HIS A 74 6.19 9.34 -3.36
CA HIS A 74 5.70 8.96 -4.68
C HIS A 74 4.16 8.93 -4.76
N PHE A 75 3.48 9.56 -3.79
CA PHE A 75 2.02 9.68 -3.79
C PHE A 75 1.61 10.83 -4.73
N HIS A 76 0.78 10.51 -5.73
CA HIS A 76 0.37 11.43 -6.80
C HIS A 76 -1.15 11.53 -6.91
#